data_AF-Q1WCL1-F1
#
_entry.id   AF-Q1WCL1-F1
#
_cell.length_a   1.000
_cell.length_b   1.000
_cell.length_c   1.000
_cell.angle_alpha   90.00
_cell.angle_beta   90.00
_cell.angle_gamma   90.00
#
_symmetry.space_group_name_H-M   'P 1'
#
loop_
_entity.id
_entity.type
_entity.pdbx_description
1 polymer ?
#
loop_
_entity_poly.entity_id
_entity_poly.type
_entity_poly.pdbx_seq_one_letter_code
_entity_poly.pdbx_strand_id
1 'polypeptide(L)'
;RQTAAYGIGVMAQFGGENYRPFCTEAIPLLIGVIQAPESRAKENVNATENCISAVGKVMRYRPECVNVEEILPHWISWLPLNEDKEEAVHTFNYLCDLIESNNPTVLGPDNANLPKIFLIIAEGVANESIKAEDLCSKRLANVIRQV
;
A
#
# COMPACT_ATOMS: atom_id res chain seq x y z
N ARG A 1 12.14 11.82 -7.45
CA ARG A 1 11.77 10.65 -6.60
C ARG A 1 10.42 10.09 -7.01
N GLN A 2 9.34 10.89 -7.00
CA GLN A 2 7.99 10.47 -7.38
C GLN A 2 7.91 9.68 -8.70
N THR A 3 8.34 10.27 -9.83
CA THR A 3 8.27 9.63 -11.16
C THR A 3 9.03 8.30 -11.24
N ALA A 4 10.16 8.19 -10.55
CA ALA A 4 10.94 6.95 -10.52
C ALA A 4 10.22 5.86 -9.72
N ALA A 5 9.65 6.21 -8.57
CA ALA A 5 8.85 5.29 -7.76
C ALA A 5 7.60 4.81 -8.50
N TYR A 6 6.88 5.73 -9.15
CA TYR A 6 5.76 5.41 -10.04
C TYR A 6 6.16 4.38 -11.11
N GLY A 7 7.28 4.65 -11.81
CA GLY A 7 7.80 3.75 -12.84
C GLY A 7 8.11 2.34 -12.31
N ILE A 8 8.67 2.22 -11.11
CA ILE A 8 8.91 0.91 -10.46
C ILE A 8 7.58 0.20 -10.15
N GLY A 9 6.57 0.93 -9.67
CA GLY A 9 5.25 0.36 -9.42
C GLY A 9 4.58 -0.17 -10.69
N VAL A 10 4.62 0.61 -11.78
CA VAL A 10 4.10 0.21 -13.11
C VAL A 10 4.90 -0.96 -13.67
N MET A 11 6.22 -0.98 -13.49
CA MET A 11 7.09 -2.08 -13.89
C MET A 11 6.71 -3.39 -13.17
N ALA A 12 6.44 -3.34 -11.86
CA ALA A 12 5.98 -4.50 -11.11
C ALA A 12 4.61 -5.00 -11.61
N GLN A 13 3.69 -4.09 -11.92
CA GLN A 13 2.33 -4.44 -12.36
C GLN A 13 2.29 -4.97 -13.80
N PHE A 14 3.02 -4.33 -14.73
CA PHE A 14 2.85 -4.52 -16.17
C PHE A 14 4.12 -4.91 -16.93
N GLY A 15 5.32 -4.79 -16.32
CA GLY A 15 6.59 -4.98 -17.03
C GLY A 15 6.89 -6.41 -17.47
N GLY A 16 6.21 -7.41 -16.89
CA GLY A 16 6.47 -8.83 -17.14
C GLY A 16 7.68 -9.39 -16.37
N GLU A 17 8.09 -10.62 -16.70
CA GLU A 17 9.07 -11.38 -15.90
C GLU A 17 10.50 -10.85 -16.01
N ASN A 18 10.87 -10.24 -17.14
CA ASN A 18 12.22 -9.72 -17.38
C ASN A 18 12.63 -8.63 -16.38
N TYR A 19 11.67 -8.01 -15.69
CA TYR A 19 11.92 -6.97 -14.70
C TYR A 19 11.97 -7.45 -13.26
N ARG A 20 11.82 -8.76 -13.00
CA ARG A 20 11.89 -9.34 -11.64
C ARG A 20 13.16 -8.96 -10.87
N PRO A 21 14.38 -9.04 -11.45
CA PRO A 21 15.59 -8.66 -10.72
C PRO A 21 15.55 -7.20 -10.28
N PHE A 22 15.08 -6.30 -11.15
CA PHE A 22 14.98 -4.88 -10.85
C PHE A 22 13.89 -4.56 -9.82
N CYS A 23 12.79 -5.33 -9.78
CA CYS A 23 11.80 -5.22 -8.72
C CYS A 23 12.41 -5.57 -7.36
N THR A 24 13.23 -6.63 -7.31
CA THR A 24 13.93 -7.07 -6.09
C THR A 24 14.92 -6.01 -5.60
N GLU A 25 15.75 -5.48 -6.50
CA GLU A 25 16.74 -4.44 -6.18
C GLU A 25 16.11 -3.10 -5.75
N ALA A 26 14.91 -2.78 -6.27
CA ALA A 26 14.25 -1.52 -5.97
C ALA A 26 13.66 -1.43 -4.56
N ILE A 27 13.25 -2.55 -3.95
CA ILE A 27 12.60 -2.58 -2.64
C ILE A 27 13.39 -1.83 -1.54
N PRO A 28 14.68 -2.16 -1.26
CA PRO A 28 15.41 -1.47 -0.21
C PRO A 28 15.59 0.03 -0.50
N LEU A 29 15.69 0.42 -1.78
CA LEU A 29 15.80 1.83 -2.17
C LEU A 29 14.50 2.60 -1.92
N LEU A 30 13.36 2.00 -2.25
CA LEU A 30 12.04 2.58 -1.96
C LEU A 30 11.83 2.73 -0.45
N ILE A 31 12.14 1.69 0.33
CA ILE A 31 12.03 1.71 1.79
C ILE A 31 12.93 2.78 2.40
N GLY A 32 14.15 2.94 1.89
CA GLY A 32 15.06 4.00 2.32
C GLY A 32 14.48 5.40 2.15
N VAL A 33 13.71 5.65 1.08
CA VAL A 33 13.00 6.93 0.89
C VAL A 33 11.83 7.07 1.88
N ILE A 34 11.07 5.99 2.10
CA ILE A 34 9.91 6.00 2.99
C ILE A 34 10.33 6.30 4.44
N GLN A 35 11.43 5.72 4.88
CA GLN A 35 11.95 5.83 6.24
C GLN A 35 12.89 7.02 6.45
N ALA A 36 13.19 7.78 5.41
CA ALA A 36 14.05 8.96 5.52
C ALA A 36 13.44 10.00 6.50
N PRO A 37 14.26 10.74 7.26
CA PRO A 37 13.79 11.91 8.00
C PRO A 37 13.03 12.86 7.07
N GLU A 38 11.97 13.48 7.58
CA GLU A 38 11.14 14.41 6.80
C GLU A 38 10.48 13.80 5.54
N SER A 39 10.37 12.46 5.44
CA SER A 39 9.73 11.81 4.28
C SER A 39 8.26 12.23 4.10
N ARG A 40 7.59 12.63 5.20
CA ARG A 40 6.21 13.14 5.21
C ARG A 40 6.11 14.67 5.24
N ALA A 41 7.22 15.40 5.13
CA ALA A 41 7.16 16.84 4.94
C ALA A 41 6.45 17.18 3.61
N LYS A 42 5.85 18.37 3.53
CA LYS A 42 5.02 18.81 2.41
C LYS A 42 5.72 18.69 1.05
N GLU A 43 7.04 18.89 1.01
CA GLU A 43 7.86 18.83 -0.20
C GLU A 43 8.15 17.39 -0.64
N ASN A 44 8.05 16.42 0.28
CA ASN A 44 8.47 15.03 0.08
C ASN A 44 7.30 14.04 0.00
N VAL A 45 6.17 14.37 0.61
CA VAL A 45 5.05 13.45 0.84
C VAL A 45 4.58 12.77 -0.44
N ASN A 46 4.41 13.49 -1.54
CA ASN A 46 3.99 12.92 -2.83
C ASN A 46 4.96 11.84 -3.35
N ALA A 47 6.27 12.07 -3.20
CA ALA A 47 7.27 11.09 -3.58
C ALA A 47 7.27 9.87 -2.65
N THR A 48 7.09 10.10 -1.36
CA THR A 48 7.00 9.05 -0.34
C THR A 48 5.78 8.17 -0.55
N GLU A 49 4.62 8.74 -0.84
CA GLU A 49 3.39 8.00 -1.14
C GLU A 49 3.53 7.14 -2.40
N ASN A 50 4.16 7.67 -3.44
CA ASN A 50 4.49 6.89 -4.63
C ASN A 50 5.45 5.73 -4.31
N CYS A 51 6.41 5.90 -3.41
CA CYS A 51 7.25 4.79 -2.94
C CYS A 51 6.44 3.72 -2.19
N ILE A 52 5.55 4.13 -1.29
CA ILE A 52 4.68 3.21 -0.52
C ILE A 52 3.80 2.41 -1.47
N SER A 53 3.21 3.06 -2.46
CA SER A 53 2.40 2.39 -3.47
C SER A 53 3.23 1.45 -4.35
N ALA A 54 4.44 1.86 -4.76
CA ALA A 54 5.34 1.00 -5.52
C ALA A 54 5.71 -0.28 -4.75
N VAL A 55 6.00 -0.18 -3.45
CA VAL A 55 6.23 -1.37 -2.60
C VAL A 55 4.97 -2.25 -2.55
N GLY A 56 3.79 -1.65 -2.41
CA GLY A 56 2.51 -2.38 -2.46
C GLY A 56 2.29 -3.11 -3.79
N LYS A 57 2.57 -2.45 -4.93
CA LYS A 57 2.48 -3.04 -6.27
C LYS A 57 3.48 -4.19 -6.45
N VAL A 58 4.70 -4.09 -5.92
CA VAL A 58 5.66 -5.21 -5.93
C VAL A 58 5.13 -6.38 -5.11
N MET A 59 4.69 -6.17 -3.87
CA MET A 59 4.13 -7.25 -3.05
C MET A 59 2.90 -7.91 -3.69
N ARG A 60 2.04 -7.13 -4.34
CA ARG A 60 0.80 -7.63 -4.97
C ARG A 60 1.06 -8.39 -6.26
N TYR A 61 1.90 -7.86 -7.15
CA TYR A 61 2.03 -8.36 -8.52
C TYR A 61 3.30 -9.18 -8.74
N ARG A 62 4.30 -9.04 -7.86
CA ARG A 62 5.58 -9.76 -7.90
C ARG A 62 5.96 -10.25 -6.50
N PRO A 63 5.10 -11.01 -5.80
CA PRO A 63 5.41 -11.51 -4.46
C PRO A 63 6.68 -12.37 -4.44
N GLU A 64 7.10 -12.97 -5.55
CA GLU A 64 8.35 -13.72 -5.68
C GLU A 64 9.61 -12.85 -5.59
N CYS A 65 9.49 -11.52 -5.75
CA CYS A 65 10.62 -10.59 -5.71
C CYS A 65 10.86 -10.00 -4.31
N VAL A 66 10.06 -10.38 -3.31
CA VAL A 66 10.09 -9.74 -1.99
C VAL A 66 9.55 -10.66 -0.90
N ASN A 67 10.10 -10.56 0.31
CA ASN A 67 9.52 -11.24 1.46
C ASN A 67 8.27 -10.47 1.94
N VAL A 68 7.10 -10.84 1.41
CA VAL A 68 5.83 -10.15 1.72
C VAL A 68 5.52 -10.20 3.22
N GLU A 69 5.76 -11.34 3.89
CA GLU A 69 5.46 -11.50 5.32
C GLU A 69 6.26 -10.53 6.20
N GLU A 70 7.50 -10.25 5.81
CA GLU A 70 8.39 -9.34 6.53
C GLU A 70 8.02 -7.87 6.30
N ILE A 71 7.65 -7.51 5.06
CA ILE A 71 7.42 -6.09 4.70
C ILE A 71 5.99 -5.65 5.00
N LEU A 72 5.02 -6.56 4.92
CA LEU A 72 3.61 -6.22 5.04
C LEU A 72 3.23 -5.50 6.35
N PRO A 73 3.71 -5.89 7.55
CA PRO A 73 3.45 -5.16 8.78
C PRO A 73 3.91 -3.70 8.72
N HIS A 74 5.07 -3.45 8.11
CA HIS A 74 5.61 -2.11 7.93
C HIS A 74 4.80 -1.32 6.91
N TRP A 75 4.43 -1.96 5.80
CA TRP A 75 3.63 -1.33 4.75
C TRP A 75 2.28 -0.83 5.27
N ILE A 76 1.60 -1.62 6.11
CA ILE A 76 0.35 -1.19 6.78
C ILE A 76 0.58 0.04 7.67
N SER A 77 1.74 0.16 8.33
CA SER A 77 2.07 1.32 9.15
C SER A 77 2.33 2.61 8.34
N TRP A 78 2.51 2.50 7.02
CA TRP A 78 2.70 3.64 6.14
C TRP A 78 1.39 4.13 5.49
N LEU A 79 0.27 3.47 5.76
CA LEU A 79 -1.05 3.88 5.27
C LEU A 79 -1.75 4.81 6.29
N PRO A 80 -2.70 5.66 5.86
CA PRO A 80 -3.15 5.85 4.47
C PRO A 80 -2.24 6.76 3.64
N LEU A 81 -2.52 6.81 2.33
CA LEU A 81 -2.00 7.81 1.40
C LEU A 81 -3.09 8.87 1.23
N ASN A 82 -2.72 10.16 1.36
CA ASN A 82 -3.67 11.26 1.38
C ASN A 82 -3.49 12.23 0.21
N GLU A 83 -2.26 12.40 -0.29
CA GLU A 83 -1.93 13.43 -1.28
C GLU A 83 -2.13 12.91 -2.71
N ASP A 84 -1.64 11.70 -3.00
CA ASP A 84 -1.77 11.06 -4.30
C ASP A 84 -3.00 10.14 -4.31
N LYS A 85 -4.13 10.69 -4.79
CA LYS A 85 -5.43 9.99 -4.80
C LYS A 85 -5.43 8.75 -5.69
N GLU A 86 -4.67 8.74 -6.77
CA GLU A 86 -4.57 7.57 -7.65
C GLU A 86 -3.85 6.43 -6.94
N GLU A 87 -2.72 6.75 -6.30
CA GLU A 87 -1.95 5.77 -5.53
C GLU A 87 -2.66 5.33 -4.24
N ALA A 88 -3.46 6.20 -3.63
CA ALA A 88 -4.35 5.84 -2.53
C ALA A 88 -5.33 4.74 -2.96
N VAL A 89 -6.02 4.88 -4.10
CA VAL A 89 -6.94 3.85 -4.62
C VAL A 89 -6.20 2.52 -4.86
N HIS A 90 -4.97 2.54 -5.39
CA HIS A 90 -4.18 1.32 -5.59
C HIS A 90 -3.85 0.61 -4.28
N THR A 91 -3.36 1.35 -3.28
CA THR A 91 -2.98 0.81 -1.97
C THR A 91 -4.19 0.28 -1.21
N PHE A 92 -5.31 1.02 -1.19
CA PHE A 92 -6.53 0.55 -0.55
C PHE A 92 -7.15 -0.67 -1.24
N ASN A 93 -7.10 -0.77 -2.57
CA ASN A 93 -7.54 -1.99 -3.26
C ASN A 93 -6.70 -3.21 -2.86
N TYR A 94 -5.38 -3.04 -2.69
CA TYR A 94 -4.53 -4.12 -2.22
C TYR A 94 -4.81 -4.48 -0.77
N LEU A 95 -5.04 -3.49 0.11
CA LEU A 95 -5.46 -3.72 1.48
C LEU A 95 -6.77 -4.53 1.54
N CYS A 96 -7.74 -4.23 0.67
CA CYS A 96 -8.96 -5.04 0.57
C CYS A 96 -8.68 -6.49 0.16
N ASP A 97 -7.81 -6.72 -0.84
CA ASP A 97 -7.45 -8.08 -1.27
C ASP A 97 -6.86 -8.89 -0.09
N LEU A 98 -6.03 -8.25 0.73
CA LEU A 98 -5.40 -8.87 1.90
C LEU A 98 -6.42 -9.19 2.99
N ILE A 99 -7.40 -8.32 3.24
CA ILE A 99 -8.42 -8.58 4.25
C ILE A 99 -9.39 -9.67 3.77
N GLU A 100 -9.84 -9.62 2.51
CA GLU A 100 -10.75 -10.60 1.93
C GLU A 100 -10.13 -12.00 1.82
N SER A 101 -8.80 -12.08 1.73
CA SER A 101 -8.05 -13.34 1.79
C SER A 101 -7.79 -13.85 3.22
N ASN A 102 -8.34 -13.19 4.25
CA ASN A 102 -8.09 -13.49 5.66
C ASN A 102 -6.59 -13.53 6.00
N ASN A 103 -5.81 -12.57 5.46
CA ASN A 103 -4.37 -12.57 5.66
C ASN A 103 -4.02 -12.40 7.16
N PRO A 104 -3.31 -13.36 7.79
CA PRO A 104 -3.09 -13.37 9.23
C PRO A 104 -2.18 -12.23 9.71
N THR A 105 -1.29 -11.74 8.83
CA THR A 105 -0.42 -10.60 9.14
C THR A 105 -1.21 -9.29 9.18
N VAL A 106 -2.16 -9.13 8.26
CA VAL A 106 -3.03 -7.95 8.22
C VAL A 106 -3.99 -7.95 9.39
N LEU A 107 -4.73 -9.04 9.60
CA LEU A 107 -5.75 -9.12 10.66
C LEU A 107 -5.14 -9.26 12.06
N GLY A 108 -3.97 -9.89 12.17
CA GLY A 108 -3.37 -10.24 13.45
C GLY A 108 -4.08 -11.41 14.14
N PRO A 109 -3.49 -11.95 15.22
CA PRO A 109 -4.15 -12.97 16.04
C PRO A 109 -5.46 -12.42 16.61
N ASP A 110 -6.52 -13.23 16.55
CA ASP A 110 -7.88 -12.86 16.99
C ASP A 110 -8.37 -11.51 16.43
N ASN A 111 -7.95 -11.18 15.20
CA ASN A 111 -8.27 -9.93 14.51
C ASN A 111 -7.82 -8.65 15.24
N ALA A 112 -6.78 -8.72 16.08
CA ALA A 112 -6.32 -7.61 16.90
C ALA A 112 -5.94 -6.33 16.12
N ASN A 113 -5.60 -6.44 14.83
CA ASN A 113 -5.23 -5.28 14.01
C ASN A 113 -6.43 -4.57 13.37
N LEU A 114 -7.64 -5.14 13.45
CA LEU A 114 -8.82 -4.54 12.82
C LEU A 114 -9.05 -3.08 13.24
N PRO A 115 -9.03 -2.70 14.54
CA PRO A 115 -9.25 -1.31 14.92
C PRO A 115 -8.30 -0.33 14.22
N LYS A 116 -7.05 -0.72 14.00
CA LYS A 116 -6.07 0.09 13.26
C LYS A 116 -6.43 0.18 11.78
N ILE A 117 -6.83 -0.93 11.16
CA ILE A 117 -7.28 -0.94 9.77
C ILE A 117 -8.51 -0.05 9.58
N PHE A 118 -9.46 -0.08 10.51
CA PHE A 118 -10.62 0.79 10.54
C PHE A 118 -10.22 2.27 10.56
N LEU A 119 -9.25 2.65 11.38
CA LEU A 119 -8.74 4.03 11.43
C LEU A 119 -8.11 4.45 10.09
N ILE A 120 -7.28 3.59 9.49
CA ILE A 120 -6.67 3.85 8.17
C ILE A 120 -7.74 4.11 7.11
N ILE A 121 -8.80 3.29 7.10
CA ILE A 121 -9.93 3.45 6.17
C ILE A 121 -10.69 4.75 6.44
N ALA A 122 -11.02 5.02 7.70
CA ALA A 122 -11.76 6.22 8.09
C ALA A 122 -10.99 7.49 7.72
N GLU A 123 -9.66 7.51 7.93
CA GLU A 123 -8.79 8.60 7.51
C GLU A 123 -8.76 8.78 6.00
N GLY A 124 -8.66 7.70 5.21
CA GLY A 124 -8.68 7.79 3.75
C GLY A 124 -10.01 8.32 3.19
N VAL A 125 -11.13 8.01 3.85
CA VAL A 125 -12.45 8.57 3.51
C VAL A 125 -12.55 10.03 3.94
N ALA A 126 -12.12 10.36 5.15
CA ALA A 126 -12.17 11.72 5.69
C ALA A 126 -11.31 12.72 4.90
N ASN A 127 -10.17 12.27 4.37
CA ASN A 127 -9.28 13.06 3.52
C ASN A 127 -9.66 13.02 2.02
N GLU A 128 -10.79 12.41 1.65
CA GLU A 128 -11.24 12.24 0.26
C GLU A 128 -10.18 11.60 -0.67
N SER A 129 -9.35 10.74 -0.09
CA SER A 129 -8.34 9.94 -0.79
C SER A 129 -8.98 8.75 -1.48
N ILE A 130 -10.10 8.26 -0.93
CA ILE A 130 -11.03 7.32 -1.57
C ILE A 130 -12.41 7.97 -1.62
N LYS A 131 -13.08 7.90 -2.76
CA LYS A 131 -14.46 8.36 -2.92
C LYS A 131 -15.43 7.26 -2.44
N ALA A 132 -16.58 7.67 -1.93
CA ALA A 132 -17.65 6.74 -1.51
C ALA A 132 -18.13 5.82 -2.66
N GLU A 133 -17.97 6.26 -3.90
CA GLU A 133 -18.34 5.55 -5.13
C GLU A 133 -17.35 4.46 -5.52
N ASP A 134 -16.11 4.52 -5.02
CA ASP A 134 -15.07 3.59 -5.38
C ASP A 134 -15.47 2.16 -4.96
N LEU A 135 -15.19 1.19 -5.82
CA LEU A 135 -15.40 -0.23 -5.52
C LEU A 135 -14.70 -0.62 -4.21
N CYS A 136 -13.56 0.02 -3.94
CA CYS A 136 -12.83 -0.13 -2.69
C CYS A 136 -13.69 0.22 -1.46
N SER A 137 -14.40 1.35 -1.46
CA SER A 137 -15.29 1.75 -0.35
C SER A 137 -16.38 0.72 -0.06
N LYS A 138 -16.93 0.09 -1.11
CA LYS A 138 -17.92 -1.00 -0.95
C LYS A 138 -17.31 -2.27 -0.36
N ARG A 139 -16.10 -2.65 -0.80
CA ARG A 139 -15.35 -3.80 -0.27
C ARG A 139 -15.01 -3.60 1.19
N LEU A 140 -14.51 -2.43 1.55
CA LEU A 140 -14.22 -2.04 2.92
C LEU A 140 -15.49 -2.11 3.80
N ALA A 141 -16.62 -1.58 3.33
CA ALA A 141 -17.89 -1.67 4.08
C ALA A 141 -18.34 -3.12 4.33
N ASN A 142 -18.04 -4.07 3.44
CA ASN A 142 -18.38 -5.48 3.63
C ASN A 142 -17.46 -6.14 4.66
N VAL A 143 -16.17 -5.84 4.65
CA VAL A 143 -15.21 -6.29 5.66
C VAL A 143 -15.66 -5.83 7.05
N ILE A 144 -16.02 -4.56 7.17
CA ILE A 144 -16.48 -3.95 8.43
C ILE A 144 -17.73 -4.65 8.99
N ARG A 145 -18.63 -5.12 8.13
CA ARG A 145 -19.87 -5.79 8.55
C ARG A 145 -19.69 -7.24 8.99
N GLN A 146 -18.55 -7.85 8.66
CA GLN A 146 -18.28 -9.27 8.96
C GLN A 146 -17.60 -9.48 10.31
N VAL A 147 -17.23 -8.40 10.99
CA VAL A 147 -16.56 -8.37 12.29
C VAL A 147 -17.52 -7.76 13.31
#